data_AF-A0A392PCS0-F1
#
_entry.id   AF-A0A392PCS0-F1
#
_cell.length_a   1.000
_cell.length_b   1.000
_cell.length_c   1.000
_cell.angle_alpha   90.00
_cell.angle_beta   90.00
_cell.angle_gamma   90.00
#
_symmetry.space_group_name_H-M   'P 1'
#
loop_
_entity.id
_entity.type
_entity.pdbx_description
1 polymer ?
#
loop_
_entity_poly.entity_id
_entity_poly.type
_entity_poly.pdbx_seq_one_letter_code
_entity_poly.pdbx_strand_id
1 'polypeptide(L)'
;YIQDCVLKKVKVWKARHLSFAGRSTLIKAVAQAIPTYVMSCFLLPKDLCSHIESMICNFWRGSNNDKRKIHWVRWSLICKHKKKGGLGFRELRAFNEALLAKQGWRCITQPTSMVSQTLKAKYYPKVKFLEAEVGNKNVSYTWRSIQKASWILKKWGLWNVGNGDNINIWKDNWLPRQQGHKLWSPKREATQERVKDLMLPEVRSWNRQLLFNLFLHFEAEQIAQIPIVNLSRPDEFSWPKTKDGEYTVKSGYQALQDWKEEQSNPPTSGSTHK
;
A
#
# COMPACT_ATOMS: atom_id res chain seq x y z
N TYR A 1 -7.09 24.72 -7.95
CA TYR A 1 -8.34 23.99 -8.25
C TYR A 1 -8.87 23.17 -7.06
N ILE A 2 -8.30 22.00 -6.71
CA ILE A 2 -8.89 21.11 -5.67
C ILE A 2 -8.95 21.79 -4.31
N GLN A 3 -7.90 22.50 -3.96
CA GLN A 3 -7.84 23.34 -2.76
C GLN A 3 -9.00 24.33 -2.74
N ASP A 4 -9.26 25.01 -3.86
CA ASP A 4 -10.34 26.01 -3.98
C ASP A 4 -11.72 25.37 -3.86
N CYS A 5 -11.92 24.17 -4.43
CA CYS A 5 -13.16 23.42 -4.29
C CYS A 5 -13.44 23.05 -2.83
N VAL A 6 -12.43 22.55 -2.12
CA VAL A 6 -12.56 22.23 -0.69
C VAL A 6 -12.76 23.50 0.13
N LEU A 7 -11.98 24.55 -0.13
CA LEU A 7 -12.06 25.83 0.56
C LEU A 7 -13.44 26.48 0.39
N LYS A 8 -13.98 26.47 -0.83
CA LYS A 8 -15.32 27.02 -1.13
C LYS A 8 -16.39 26.32 -0.32
N LYS A 9 -16.35 24.99 -0.20
CA LYS A 9 -17.30 24.22 0.63
C LYS A 9 -17.12 24.51 2.12
N VAL A 10 -15.88 24.51 2.61
CA VAL A 10 -15.57 24.79 4.01
C VAL A 10 -16.00 26.19 4.43
N LYS A 11 -15.78 27.21 3.58
CA LYS A 11 -16.20 28.60 3.84
C LYS A 11 -17.72 28.76 3.86
N VAL A 12 -18.45 28.02 3.03
CA VAL A 12 -19.93 28.05 3.00
C VAL A 12 -20.52 27.46 4.29
N TRP A 13 -19.85 26.48 4.89
CA TRP A 13 -20.34 25.85 6.11
C TRP A 13 -20.14 26.75 7.34
N LYS A 14 -21.25 27.24 7.90
CA LYS A 14 -21.23 28.00 9.16
C LYS A 14 -20.97 27.06 10.34
N ALA A 15 -19.69 26.85 10.66
CA ALA A 15 -19.27 25.96 11.76
C ALA A 15 -19.99 26.26 13.09
N ARG A 16 -20.31 27.53 13.38
CA ARG A 16 -20.99 27.98 14.60
C ARG A 16 -22.38 27.38 14.84
N HIS A 17 -23.08 26.97 13.78
CA HIS A 17 -24.42 26.38 13.87
C HIS A 17 -24.41 24.86 13.79
N LEU A 18 -23.22 24.25 13.71
CA LEU A 18 -23.06 22.82 13.57
C LEU A 18 -22.50 22.23 14.86
N SER A 19 -23.15 21.16 15.32
CA SER A 19 -22.59 20.29 16.34
C SER A 19 -21.27 19.66 15.87
N PHE A 20 -20.47 19.22 16.82
CA PHE A 20 -19.20 18.53 16.53
C PHE A 20 -19.38 17.28 15.65
N ALA A 21 -20.47 16.54 15.89
CA ALA A 21 -20.87 15.41 15.06
C ALA A 21 -21.23 15.87 13.64
N GLY A 22 -22.03 16.93 13.50
CA GLY A 22 -22.41 17.49 12.19
C GLY A 22 -21.20 17.92 11.35
N ARG A 23 -20.23 18.61 11.96
CA ARG A 23 -18.97 18.98 11.28
C ARG A 23 -18.20 17.76 10.83
N SER A 24 -18.09 16.75 11.70
CA SER A 24 -17.37 15.51 11.39
C SER A 24 -18.01 14.75 10.23
N THR A 25 -19.35 14.74 10.14
CA THR A 25 -20.10 14.15 9.03
C THR A 25 -19.84 14.88 7.72
N LEU A 26 -19.93 16.22 7.70
CA LEU A 26 -19.67 17.02 6.49
C LEU A 26 -18.25 16.86 5.96
N ILE A 27 -17.26 16.79 6.86
CA ILE A 27 -15.86 16.57 6.47
C ILE A 27 -15.71 15.24 5.75
N LYS A 28 -16.25 14.16 6.32
CA LYS A 28 -16.11 12.81 5.75
C LYS A 28 -16.88 12.63 4.46
N ALA A 29 -18.11 13.14 4.42
CA ALA A 29 -19.01 12.95 3.28
C ALA A 29 -18.65 13.85 2.09
N VAL A 30 -18.15 15.06 2.35
CA VAL A 30 -17.93 16.07 1.30
C VAL A 30 -16.45 16.47 1.19
N ALA A 31 -15.85 17.02 2.24
CA ALA A 31 -14.51 17.61 2.13
C ALA A 31 -13.43 16.58 1.75
N GLN A 32 -13.49 15.37 2.33
CA GLN A 32 -12.57 14.27 2.01
C GLN A 32 -12.96 13.51 0.73
N ALA A 33 -14.21 13.62 0.28
CA ALA A 33 -14.67 12.99 -0.94
C ALA A 33 -14.21 13.76 -2.19
N ILE A 34 -14.26 15.10 -2.18
CA ILE A 34 -13.86 15.99 -3.29
C ILE A 34 -12.50 15.61 -3.91
N PRO A 35 -11.40 15.49 -3.15
CA PRO A 35 -10.10 15.21 -3.74
C PRO A 35 -9.94 13.76 -4.23
N THR A 36 -10.87 12.84 -3.91
CA THR A 36 -10.71 11.39 -4.12
C THR A 36 -10.44 11.04 -5.59
N TYR A 37 -11.16 11.66 -6.52
CA TYR A 37 -10.97 11.40 -7.95
C TYR A 37 -9.56 11.77 -8.39
N VAL A 38 -9.11 12.99 -8.10
CA VAL A 38 -7.76 13.43 -8.47
C VAL A 38 -6.69 12.59 -7.77
N MET A 39 -6.87 12.30 -6.47
CA MET A 39 -5.95 11.45 -5.72
C MET A 39 -5.90 10.01 -6.24
N SER A 40 -6.91 9.54 -6.97
CA SER A 40 -6.87 8.23 -7.60
C SER A 40 -6.00 8.17 -8.86
N CYS A 41 -5.77 9.32 -9.50
CA CYS A 41 -4.99 9.44 -10.73
C CYS A 41 -3.59 10.03 -10.49
N PHE A 42 -3.44 10.86 -9.47
CA PHE A 42 -2.26 11.70 -9.26
C PHE A 42 -1.83 11.73 -7.81
N LEU A 43 -0.52 11.76 -7.60
CA LEU A 43 0.09 11.89 -6.28
C LEU A 43 0.25 13.37 -5.96
N LEU A 44 -0.65 13.89 -5.12
CA LEU A 44 -0.66 15.29 -4.73
C LEU A 44 0.62 15.66 -3.96
N PRO A 45 1.16 16.89 -4.16
CA PRO A 45 2.25 17.40 -3.35
C PRO A 45 1.92 17.33 -1.86
N LYS A 46 2.92 17.02 -1.02
CA LYS A 46 2.74 16.90 0.43
C LYS A 46 2.19 18.19 1.04
N ASP A 47 2.69 19.34 0.59
CA ASP A 47 2.27 20.66 1.08
C ASP A 47 0.80 20.95 0.76
N LEU A 48 0.34 20.55 -0.43
CA LEU A 48 -1.07 20.67 -0.80
C LEU A 48 -1.97 19.83 0.12
N CYS A 49 -1.58 18.58 0.40
CA CYS A 49 -2.31 17.73 1.35
C CYS A 49 -2.34 18.36 2.75
N SER A 50 -1.19 18.80 3.26
CA SER A 50 -1.08 19.45 4.57
C SER A 50 -1.92 20.72 4.66
N HIS A 51 -1.97 21.51 3.59
CA HIS A 51 -2.78 22.72 3.54
C HIS A 51 -4.28 22.39 3.57
N ILE A 52 -4.73 21.42 2.79
CA ILE A 52 -6.14 20.96 2.80
C ILE A 52 -6.52 20.38 4.18
N GLU A 53 -5.67 19.56 4.76
CA GLU A 53 -5.86 19.03 6.12
C GLU A 53 -5.94 20.15 7.15
N SER A 54 -5.10 21.18 7.04
CA SER A 54 -5.13 22.34 7.94
C SER A 54 -6.46 23.09 7.85
N MET A 55 -6.99 23.29 6.64
CA MET A 55 -8.31 23.90 6.44
C MET A 55 -9.43 23.06 7.08
N ILE A 56 -9.40 21.74 6.86
CA ILE A 56 -10.36 20.80 7.44
C ILE A 56 -10.29 20.81 8.97
N CYS A 57 -9.08 20.81 9.53
CA CYS A 57 -8.81 20.85 10.97
C CYS A 57 -9.37 22.13 11.61
N ASN A 58 -9.13 23.29 10.99
CA ASN A 58 -9.64 24.58 11.47
C ASN A 58 -11.17 24.62 11.46
N PHE A 59 -11.79 24.13 10.39
CA PHE A 59 -13.24 24.01 10.29
C PHE A 59 -13.81 23.09 11.36
N TRP A 60 -13.20 21.92 11.55
CA TRP A 60 -13.64 20.94 12.54
C TRP A 60 -13.64 21.49 13.96
N ARG A 61 -12.54 22.17 14.35
CA ARG A 61 -12.42 22.87 15.65
C ARG A 61 -13.39 24.06 15.78
N GLY A 62 -13.95 24.51 14.67
CA GLY A 62 -14.81 25.69 14.60
C GLY A 62 -14.04 26.95 14.92
N SER A 63 -12.84 27.10 14.38
CA SER A 63 -12.13 28.38 14.37
C SER A 63 -12.90 29.33 13.44
N ASN A 64 -13.29 30.50 13.95
CA ASN A 64 -13.79 31.60 13.13
C ASN A 64 -12.60 32.46 12.67
N ASN A 65 -12.79 33.28 11.62
CA ASN A 65 -11.75 34.16 11.08
C ASN A 65 -11.06 35.06 12.12
N ASP A 66 -11.71 35.36 13.26
CA ASP A 66 -11.20 36.29 14.27
C ASP A 66 -10.59 35.67 15.55
N LYS A 67 -10.79 34.38 15.82
CA LYS A 67 -10.30 33.76 17.07
C LYS A 67 -9.65 32.42 16.80
N ARG A 68 -8.31 32.40 16.87
CA ARG A 68 -7.48 31.20 16.73
C ARG A 68 -7.71 30.30 17.94
N LYS A 69 -8.32 29.13 17.75
CA LYS A 69 -8.52 28.15 18.83
C LYS A 69 -7.24 27.33 19.06
N ILE A 70 -6.94 27.03 20.32
CA ILE A 70 -5.76 26.24 20.70
C ILE A 70 -5.85 24.82 20.11
N HIS A 71 -4.73 24.35 19.55
CA HIS A 71 -4.61 23.02 18.95
C HIS A 71 -4.14 21.99 19.99
N TRP A 72 -5.05 21.56 20.89
CA TRP A 72 -4.73 20.62 21.98
C TRP A 72 -4.27 19.22 21.55
N VAL A 73 -4.63 18.77 20.35
CA VAL A 73 -4.36 17.42 19.86
C VAL A 73 -3.85 17.51 18.43
N ARG A 74 -2.76 16.81 18.12
CA ARG A 74 -2.20 16.75 16.76
C ARG A 74 -3.21 16.16 15.78
N TRP A 75 -3.34 16.74 14.58
CA TRP A 75 -4.29 16.28 13.57
C TRP A 75 -4.12 14.80 13.18
N SER A 76 -2.88 14.31 13.16
CA SER A 76 -2.57 12.90 12.89
C SER A 76 -3.20 11.94 13.91
N LEU A 77 -3.27 12.31 15.19
CA LEU A 77 -3.95 11.51 16.23
C LEU A 77 -5.46 11.45 15.97
N ILE A 78 -6.04 12.56 15.52
CA ILE A 78 -7.47 12.66 15.20
C ILE A 78 -7.80 11.83 13.94
N CYS A 79 -6.87 11.73 12.99
CA CYS A 79 -7.01 10.90 11.79
C CYS A 79 -6.84 9.40 12.05
N LYS A 80 -6.48 8.98 13.27
CA LYS A 80 -6.46 7.55 13.61
C LYS A 80 -7.84 6.93 13.48
N HIS A 81 -7.85 5.62 13.29
CA HIS A 81 -9.09 4.84 13.27
C HIS A 81 -9.82 4.96 14.62
N LYS A 82 -11.15 4.86 14.63
CA LYS A 82 -11.95 4.93 15.87
C LYS A 82 -11.51 3.93 16.93
N LYS A 83 -11.16 2.72 16.50
CA LYS A 83 -10.63 1.65 17.38
C LYS A 83 -9.29 1.99 18.04
N LYS A 84 -8.55 2.97 17.48
CA LYS A 84 -7.25 3.45 17.99
C LYS A 84 -7.37 4.84 18.64
N GLY A 85 -8.57 5.22 19.10
CA GLY A 85 -8.82 6.50 19.78
C GLY A 85 -8.92 7.74 18.89
N GLY A 86 -8.89 7.59 17.57
CA GLY A 86 -9.09 8.70 16.64
C GLY A 86 -10.56 8.89 16.23
N LEU A 87 -10.83 9.87 15.38
CA LEU A 87 -12.19 10.15 14.87
C LEU A 87 -12.47 9.53 13.51
N GLY A 88 -11.49 8.86 12.91
CA GLY A 88 -11.61 8.25 11.59
C GLY A 88 -11.68 9.27 10.46
N PHE A 89 -11.05 10.43 10.61
CA PHE A 89 -10.68 11.25 9.46
C PHE A 89 -9.53 10.59 8.69
N ARG A 90 -9.47 10.79 7.38
CA ARG A 90 -8.37 10.27 6.56
C ARG A 90 -7.24 11.30 6.49
N GLU A 91 -6.03 10.85 6.78
CA GLU A 91 -4.81 11.56 6.40
C GLU A 91 -4.71 11.50 4.86
N LEU A 92 -4.83 12.65 4.20
CA LEU A 92 -4.94 12.78 2.75
C LEU A 92 -3.74 12.20 2.05
N ARG A 93 -2.53 12.39 2.59
CA ARG A 93 -1.31 11.86 1.95
C ARG A 93 -1.29 10.34 1.92
N ALA A 94 -1.56 9.69 3.05
CA ALA A 94 -1.63 8.22 3.11
C ALA A 94 -2.82 7.68 2.30
N PHE A 95 -3.95 8.38 2.31
CA PHE A 95 -5.11 8.00 1.52
C PHE A 95 -4.85 8.09 0.00
N ASN A 96 -4.14 9.13 -0.44
CA ASN A 96 -3.72 9.29 -1.84
C ASN A 96 -2.79 8.16 -2.29
N GLU A 97 -1.79 7.80 -1.49
CA GLU A 97 -0.90 6.68 -1.80
C GLU A 97 -1.65 5.35 -1.84
N ALA A 98 -2.59 5.11 -0.91
CA ALA A 98 -3.42 3.91 -0.92
C ALA A 98 -4.35 3.81 -2.16
N LEU A 99 -4.88 4.94 -2.63
CA LEU A 99 -5.68 5.00 -3.88
C LEU A 99 -4.83 4.67 -5.11
N LEU A 100 -3.61 5.23 -5.19
CA LEU A 100 -2.70 4.97 -6.31
C LEU A 100 -2.18 3.52 -6.30
N ALA A 101 -1.93 2.95 -5.12
CA ALA A 101 -1.61 1.54 -4.99
C ALA A 101 -2.77 0.64 -5.45
N LYS A 102 -4.04 1.04 -5.33
CA LYS A 102 -5.17 0.30 -5.94
C LYS A 102 -5.05 0.27 -7.47
N GLN A 103 -4.59 1.35 -8.10
CA GLN A 103 -4.36 1.36 -9.55
C GLN A 103 -3.22 0.43 -9.95
N GLY A 104 -2.12 0.44 -9.17
CA GLY A 104 -1.03 -0.52 -9.35
C GLY A 104 -1.49 -1.97 -9.19
N TRP A 105 -2.35 -2.23 -8.21
CA TRP A 105 -2.94 -3.56 -7.99
C TRP A 105 -3.73 -4.04 -9.21
N ARG A 106 -4.54 -3.16 -9.83
CA ARG A 106 -5.28 -3.48 -11.06
C ARG A 106 -4.35 -3.75 -12.24
N CYS A 107 -3.20 -3.08 -12.31
CA CYS A 107 -2.19 -3.37 -13.35
C CYS A 107 -1.62 -4.78 -13.23
N ILE A 108 -1.59 -5.36 -12.01
CA ILE A 108 -1.10 -6.71 -11.74
C ILE A 108 -2.21 -7.76 -11.94
N THR A 109 -3.37 -7.55 -11.30
CA THR A 109 -4.46 -8.54 -11.25
C THR A 109 -5.40 -8.51 -12.46
N GLN A 110 -5.48 -7.38 -13.17
CA GLN A 110 -6.32 -7.21 -14.35
C GLN A 110 -5.46 -6.77 -15.55
N PRO A 111 -4.55 -7.64 -16.05
CA PRO A 111 -3.64 -7.27 -17.14
C PRO A 111 -4.37 -7.03 -18.46
N THR A 112 -5.58 -7.59 -18.64
CA THR A 112 -6.42 -7.44 -19.83
C THR A 112 -7.19 -6.12 -19.89
N SER A 113 -7.25 -5.35 -18.80
CA SER A 113 -7.87 -4.03 -18.78
C SER A 113 -7.13 -3.07 -19.73
N MET A 114 -7.87 -2.24 -20.48
CA MET A 114 -7.31 -1.23 -21.38
C MET A 114 -6.26 -0.34 -20.71
N VAL A 115 -6.49 0.05 -19.46
CA VAL A 115 -5.55 0.88 -18.69
C VAL A 115 -4.25 0.12 -18.44
N SER A 116 -4.35 -1.14 -18.01
CA SER A 116 -3.20 -2.01 -17.75
C SER A 116 -2.41 -2.28 -19.03
N GLN A 117 -3.08 -2.56 -20.14
CA GLN A 117 -2.45 -2.78 -21.45
C GLN A 117 -1.75 -1.51 -21.97
N THR A 118 -2.41 -0.35 -21.87
CA THR A 118 -1.85 0.94 -22.32
C THR A 118 -0.63 1.32 -21.50
N LEU A 119 -0.70 1.18 -20.16
CA LEU A 119 0.43 1.47 -19.28
C LEU A 119 1.59 0.50 -19.52
N LYS A 120 1.30 -0.79 -19.71
CA LYS A 120 2.31 -1.82 -20.02
C LYS A 120 3.01 -1.52 -21.33
N ALA A 121 2.25 -1.31 -22.42
CA ALA A 121 2.80 -1.04 -23.74
C ALA A 121 3.70 0.22 -23.74
N LYS A 122 3.30 1.27 -23.02
CA LYS A 122 4.02 2.55 -23.01
C LYS A 122 5.22 2.59 -22.05
N TYR A 123 5.11 2.03 -20.85
CA TYR A 123 6.09 2.25 -19.78
C TYR A 123 6.87 1.01 -19.36
N TYR A 124 6.33 -0.19 -19.54
CA TYR A 124 6.98 -1.42 -19.11
C TYR A 124 6.67 -2.60 -20.05
N PRO A 125 7.01 -2.51 -21.35
CA PRO A 125 6.60 -3.51 -22.32
C PRO A 125 7.25 -4.89 -22.07
N LYS A 126 8.49 -4.90 -21.57
CA LYS A 126 9.32 -6.11 -21.40
C LYS A 126 9.36 -6.64 -19.97
N VAL A 127 8.92 -5.85 -18.99
CA VAL A 127 9.08 -6.17 -17.55
C VAL A 127 7.74 -6.21 -16.84
N LYS A 128 7.72 -6.71 -15.61
CA LYS A 128 6.51 -6.73 -14.78
C LYS A 128 6.27 -5.37 -14.15
N PHE A 129 5.03 -5.11 -13.74
CA PHE A 129 4.66 -3.83 -13.12
C PHE A 129 5.52 -3.50 -11.87
N LEU A 130 5.79 -4.49 -11.02
CA LEU A 130 6.59 -4.31 -9.80
C LEU A 130 8.09 -4.12 -10.10
N GLU A 131 8.57 -4.60 -11.25
CA GLU A 131 9.98 -4.43 -11.67
C GLU A 131 10.19 -3.13 -12.44
N ALA A 132 9.11 -2.50 -12.91
CA ALA A 132 9.20 -1.32 -13.74
C ALA A 132 9.79 -0.12 -12.98
N GLU A 133 10.78 0.51 -13.59
CA GLU A 133 11.41 1.73 -13.08
C GLU A 133 10.76 2.97 -13.68
N VAL A 134 10.85 4.09 -12.95
CA VAL A 134 10.42 5.39 -13.48
C VAL A 134 11.52 5.89 -14.40
N GLY A 135 11.38 5.65 -15.70
CA GLY A 135 12.33 6.15 -16.70
C GLY A 135 12.53 7.69 -16.63
N ASN A 136 13.68 8.17 -17.12
CA ASN A 136 14.13 9.54 -16.85
C ASN A 136 13.55 10.64 -17.76
N LYS A 137 12.95 10.33 -18.93
CA LYS A 137 12.44 11.37 -19.87
C LYS A 137 10.99 11.11 -20.30
N ASN A 138 10.17 12.17 -20.32
CA ASN A 138 8.80 12.23 -20.86
C ASN A 138 7.76 11.24 -20.27
N VAL A 139 7.85 10.98 -18.97
CA VAL A 139 6.89 10.10 -18.28
C VAL A 139 5.65 10.88 -17.83
N SER A 140 4.44 10.35 -18.10
CA SER A 140 3.20 10.96 -17.61
C SER A 140 3.15 11.07 -16.09
N TYR A 141 2.49 12.11 -15.58
CA TYR A 141 2.35 12.32 -14.15
C TYR A 141 1.57 11.18 -13.46
N THR A 142 0.58 10.62 -14.14
CA THR A 142 -0.18 9.44 -13.68
C THR A 142 0.74 8.24 -13.45
N TRP A 143 1.59 7.88 -14.43
CA TRP A 143 2.52 6.75 -14.26
C TRP A 143 3.50 6.99 -13.13
N ARG A 144 4.09 8.19 -13.04
CA ARG A 144 4.98 8.54 -11.92
C ARG A 144 4.27 8.42 -10.57
N SER A 145 3.01 8.81 -10.50
CA SER A 145 2.20 8.74 -9.29
C SER A 145 1.91 7.30 -8.87
N ILE A 146 1.50 6.45 -9.82
CA ILE A 146 1.24 5.03 -9.58
C ILE A 146 2.54 4.32 -9.16
N GLN A 147 3.65 4.56 -9.86
CA GLN A 147 4.94 3.98 -9.48
C GLN A 147 5.42 4.44 -8.12
N LYS A 148 5.26 5.72 -7.78
CA LYS A 148 5.58 6.21 -6.43
C LYS A 148 4.74 5.58 -5.32
N ALA A 149 3.59 4.97 -5.63
CA ALA A 149 2.78 4.22 -4.67
C ALA A 149 3.00 2.70 -4.77
N SER A 150 3.74 2.20 -5.77
CA SER A 150 3.95 0.76 -5.99
C SER A 150 4.73 0.09 -4.86
N TRP A 151 5.52 0.86 -4.09
CA TRP A 151 6.23 0.36 -2.91
C TRP A 151 5.31 -0.27 -1.87
N ILE A 152 4.06 0.18 -1.76
CA ILE A 152 3.05 -0.40 -0.85
C ILE A 152 2.80 -1.86 -1.25
N LEU A 153 2.64 -2.12 -2.54
CA LEU A 153 2.44 -3.46 -3.07
C LEU A 153 3.72 -4.29 -2.97
N LYS A 154 4.90 -3.70 -3.23
CA LYS A 154 6.18 -4.40 -3.07
C LYS A 154 6.43 -4.83 -1.63
N LYS A 155 5.98 -4.01 -0.67
CA LYS A 155 6.22 -4.23 0.75
C LYS A 155 5.29 -5.27 1.37
N TRP A 156 3.99 -5.20 1.08
CA TRP A 156 3.00 -6.05 1.74
C TRP A 156 2.27 -7.01 0.80
N GLY A 157 2.40 -6.86 -0.51
CA GLY A 157 1.88 -7.83 -1.45
C GLY A 157 2.67 -9.12 -1.39
N LEU A 158 1.97 -10.23 -1.64
CA LEU A 158 2.51 -11.58 -1.55
C LEU A 158 2.14 -12.34 -2.81
N TRP A 159 3.10 -13.03 -3.40
CA TRP A 159 2.83 -13.97 -4.48
C TRP A 159 2.43 -15.31 -3.91
N ASN A 160 1.26 -15.79 -4.33
CA ASN A 160 0.82 -17.14 -4.09
C ASN A 160 1.34 -18.02 -5.23
N VAL A 161 2.05 -19.08 -4.85
CA VAL A 161 2.70 -19.99 -5.77
C VAL A 161 1.66 -20.85 -6.50
N GLY A 162 1.63 -20.74 -7.83
CA GLY A 162 0.91 -21.63 -8.74
C GLY A 162 1.90 -22.46 -9.53
N ASN A 163 2.14 -22.08 -10.78
CA ASN A 163 3.12 -22.72 -11.67
C ASN A 163 4.57 -22.25 -11.43
N GLY A 164 4.80 -21.21 -10.62
CA GLY A 164 6.11 -20.72 -10.21
C GLY A 164 6.92 -20.02 -11.31
N ASP A 165 6.35 -19.84 -12.51
CA ASP A 165 7.04 -19.24 -13.65
C ASP A 165 7.15 -17.71 -13.51
N ASN A 166 6.18 -17.10 -12.82
CA ASN A 166 6.11 -15.66 -12.69
C ASN A 166 6.76 -15.11 -11.42
N ILE A 167 7.18 -15.96 -10.48
CA ILE A 167 7.76 -15.52 -9.22
C ILE A 167 9.27 -15.61 -9.29
N ASN A 168 9.97 -14.50 -9.05
CA ASN A 168 11.42 -14.51 -8.84
C ASN A 168 11.72 -14.85 -7.38
N ILE A 169 12.54 -15.87 -7.16
CA ILE A 169 12.87 -16.38 -5.81
C ILE A 169 13.37 -15.27 -4.89
N TRP A 170 14.29 -14.43 -5.38
CA TRP A 170 15.10 -13.52 -4.58
C TRP A 170 14.54 -12.10 -4.53
N LYS A 171 13.79 -11.69 -5.56
CA LYS A 171 13.28 -10.31 -5.70
C LYS A 171 11.86 -10.16 -5.17
N ASP A 172 11.03 -11.18 -5.36
CA ASP A 172 9.61 -11.13 -5.03
C ASP A 172 9.33 -11.63 -3.61
N ASN A 173 8.25 -11.12 -3.01
CA ASN A 173 7.77 -11.63 -1.74
C ASN A 173 6.77 -12.75 -1.99
N TRP A 174 7.13 -13.99 -1.66
CA TRP A 174 6.28 -15.18 -1.86
C TRP A 174 6.24 -16.09 -0.61
N LEU A 175 6.85 -15.67 0.49
CA LEU A 175 6.84 -16.38 1.78
C LEU A 175 5.90 -15.70 2.78
N PRO A 176 4.76 -16.32 3.17
CA PRO A 176 3.77 -15.71 4.04
C PRO A 176 4.30 -15.32 5.42
N ARG A 177 5.21 -16.13 6.00
CA ARG A 177 5.69 -15.97 7.37
C ARG A 177 6.71 -14.84 7.55
N GLN A 178 7.25 -14.29 6.46
CA GLN A 178 8.22 -13.21 6.52
C GLN A 178 7.59 -11.81 6.52
N GLN A 179 6.26 -11.70 6.54
CA GLN A 179 5.52 -10.42 6.69
C GLN A 179 5.97 -9.26 5.77
N GLY A 180 6.49 -9.56 4.57
CA GLY A 180 6.99 -8.53 3.64
C GLY A 180 8.50 -8.31 3.67
N HIS A 181 9.23 -9.06 4.48
CA HIS A 181 10.68 -9.18 4.37
C HIS A 181 11.04 -10.12 3.22
N LYS A 182 12.04 -9.73 2.43
CA LYS A 182 12.69 -10.62 1.46
C LYS A 182 13.40 -11.74 2.21
N LEU A 183 13.67 -12.84 1.51
CA LEU A 183 14.50 -13.95 2.00
C LEU A 183 15.75 -13.42 2.70
N TRP A 184 16.03 -13.98 3.88
CA TRP A 184 17.26 -13.71 4.63
C TRP A 184 18.44 -14.52 4.09
N SER A 185 18.16 -15.61 3.38
CA SER A 185 19.21 -16.38 2.69
C SER A 185 19.95 -15.52 1.66
N PRO A 186 21.30 -15.48 1.69
CA PRO A 186 22.07 -14.77 0.69
C PRO A 186 21.93 -15.45 -0.67
N LYS A 187 21.70 -14.65 -1.71
CA LYS A 187 21.82 -15.12 -3.10
C LYS A 187 23.31 -15.44 -3.35
N ARG A 188 23.71 -16.69 -3.14
CA ARG A 188 25.02 -17.23 -3.56
C ARG A 188 25.08 -17.30 -5.09
N GLU A 189 26.02 -18.04 -5.67
CA GLU A 189 26.05 -18.43 -7.09
C GLU A 189 24.89 -19.37 -7.49
N ALA A 190 23.69 -19.14 -6.95
CA ALA A 190 22.50 -19.87 -7.29
C ALA A 190 22.12 -19.58 -8.75
N THR A 191 22.08 -20.63 -9.57
CA THR A 191 21.66 -20.58 -10.96
C THR A 191 20.14 -20.43 -11.10
N GLN A 192 19.38 -20.75 -10.04
CA GLN A 192 17.94 -20.69 -10.00
C GLN A 192 17.44 -19.27 -9.74
N GLU A 193 16.57 -18.79 -10.63
CA GLU A 193 15.97 -17.46 -10.52
C GLU A 193 14.46 -17.52 -10.28
N ARG A 194 13.79 -18.59 -10.70
CA ARG A 194 12.33 -18.72 -10.66
C ARG A 194 11.89 -19.84 -9.73
N VAL A 195 10.73 -19.65 -9.10
CA VAL A 195 10.19 -20.64 -8.14
C VAL A 195 9.93 -21.99 -8.79
N LYS A 196 9.60 -22.03 -10.09
CA LYS A 196 9.48 -23.28 -10.86
C LYS A 196 10.76 -24.14 -10.84
N ASP A 197 11.94 -23.50 -10.75
CA ASP A 197 13.23 -24.20 -10.76
C ASP A 197 13.46 -24.97 -9.45
N LEU A 198 12.68 -24.66 -8.40
CA LEU A 198 12.69 -25.34 -7.11
C LEU A 198 11.67 -26.48 -7.02
N MET A 199 10.78 -26.60 -8.02
CA MET A 199 9.72 -27.60 -8.06
C MET A 199 10.14 -28.82 -8.87
N LEU A 200 9.60 -29.98 -8.50
CA LEU A 200 9.64 -31.21 -9.29
C LEU A 200 8.27 -31.38 -9.96
N PRO A 201 8.12 -31.05 -11.26
CA PRO A 201 6.81 -31.02 -11.93
C PRO A 201 6.08 -32.36 -11.90
N GLU A 202 6.83 -33.46 -12.10
CA GLU A 202 6.31 -34.82 -12.17
C GLU A 202 5.70 -35.28 -10.84
N VAL A 203 6.30 -34.87 -9.72
CA VAL A 203 5.95 -35.35 -8.38
C VAL A 203 5.06 -34.35 -7.65
N ARG A 204 4.81 -33.16 -8.24
CA ARG A 204 4.09 -32.03 -7.62
C ARG A 204 4.63 -31.70 -6.22
N SER A 205 5.95 -31.81 -6.07
CA SER A 205 6.63 -31.63 -4.79
C SER A 205 7.82 -30.69 -4.95
N TRP A 206 8.28 -30.16 -3.83
CA TRP A 206 9.48 -29.32 -3.81
C TRP A 206 10.75 -30.18 -3.86
N ASN A 207 11.77 -29.73 -4.58
CA ASN A 207 13.08 -30.34 -4.53
C ASN A 207 13.76 -30.02 -3.19
N ARG A 208 13.51 -30.84 -2.17
CA ARG A 208 14.01 -30.61 -0.80
C ARG A 208 15.52 -30.50 -0.72
N GLN A 209 16.26 -31.33 -1.45
CA GLN A 209 17.72 -31.28 -1.46
C GLN A 209 18.22 -29.92 -1.95
N LEU A 210 17.63 -29.42 -3.05
CA LEU A 210 17.94 -28.09 -3.57
C LEU A 210 17.55 -26.98 -2.59
N LEU A 211 16.39 -27.09 -1.93
CA LEU A 211 15.93 -26.10 -0.95
C LEU A 211 16.89 -25.99 0.25
N PHE A 212 17.27 -27.10 0.87
CA PHE A 212 18.16 -27.08 2.04
C PHE A 212 19.60 -26.67 1.70
N ASN A 213 20.01 -26.77 0.43
CA ASN A 213 21.30 -26.27 -0.03
C ASN A 213 21.29 -24.77 -0.33
N LEU A 214 20.18 -24.24 -0.85
CA LEU A 214 20.05 -22.84 -1.27
C LEU A 214 19.59 -21.90 -0.16
N PHE A 215 18.73 -22.37 0.74
CA PHE A 215 18.11 -21.55 1.78
C PHE A 215 18.55 -21.98 3.18
N LEU A 216 18.46 -21.05 4.13
CA LEU A 216 18.55 -21.34 5.55
C LEU A 216 17.48 -22.38 5.93
N HIS A 217 17.81 -23.25 6.87
CA HIS A 217 16.99 -24.40 7.23
C HIS A 217 15.52 -24.03 7.51
N PHE A 218 15.28 -22.97 8.28
CA PHE A 218 13.94 -22.51 8.60
C PHE A 218 13.17 -21.96 7.38
N GLU A 219 13.84 -21.38 6.37
CA GLU A 219 13.19 -20.93 5.13
C GLU A 219 12.89 -22.12 4.23
N ALA A 220 13.84 -23.06 4.10
CA ALA A 220 13.65 -24.28 3.32
C ALA A 220 12.44 -25.09 3.82
N GLU A 221 12.30 -25.23 5.15
CA GLU A 221 11.12 -25.86 5.75
C GLU A 221 9.82 -25.11 5.45
N GLN A 222 9.85 -23.77 5.52
CA GLN A 222 8.68 -22.95 5.19
C GLN A 222 8.27 -23.09 3.73
N ILE A 223 9.24 -23.08 2.80
CA ILE A 223 8.99 -23.30 1.37
C ILE A 223 8.40 -24.70 1.17
N ALA A 224 8.96 -25.73 1.80
CA ALA A 224 8.49 -27.10 1.69
C ALA A 224 7.06 -27.30 2.23
N GLN A 225 6.59 -26.44 3.14
CA GLN A 225 5.22 -26.45 3.67
C GLN A 225 4.20 -25.78 2.73
N ILE A 226 4.63 -25.06 1.69
CA ILE A 226 3.71 -24.44 0.73
C ILE A 226 3.12 -25.54 -0.16
N PRO A 227 1.79 -25.74 -0.17
CA PRO A 227 1.18 -26.79 -0.97
C PRO A 227 1.24 -26.44 -2.46
N ILE A 228 1.79 -27.35 -3.27
CA ILE A 228 1.75 -27.25 -4.75
C ILE A 228 0.43 -27.88 -5.22
N VAL A 229 -0.64 -27.08 -5.23
CA VAL A 229 -2.00 -27.59 -5.49
C VAL A 229 -2.24 -27.86 -6.98
N ASN A 230 -1.83 -26.93 -7.86
CA ASN A 230 -2.08 -27.08 -9.30
C ASN A 230 -1.05 -26.30 -10.14
N LEU A 231 -0.18 -27.03 -10.84
CA LEU A 231 0.83 -26.47 -11.75
C LEU A 231 0.24 -25.84 -13.03
N SER A 232 -1.03 -26.12 -13.35
CA SER A 232 -1.72 -25.48 -14.48
C SER A 232 -2.28 -24.10 -14.13
N ARG A 233 -2.35 -23.74 -12.83
CA ARG A 233 -2.84 -22.42 -12.40
C ARG A 233 -1.68 -21.41 -12.43
N PRO A 234 -1.88 -20.21 -13.02
CA PRO A 234 -0.85 -19.18 -12.98
C PRO A 234 -0.64 -18.66 -11.56
N ASP A 235 0.57 -18.17 -11.28
CA ASP A 235 0.87 -17.47 -10.03
C ASP A 235 -0.06 -16.27 -9.81
N GLU A 236 -0.52 -16.10 -8.58
CA GLU A 236 -1.49 -15.08 -8.20
C GLU A 236 -0.89 -14.08 -7.21
N PHE A 237 -1.13 -12.79 -7.43
CA PHE A 237 -0.70 -11.76 -6.50
C PHE A 237 -1.80 -11.48 -5.48
N SER A 238 -1.50 -11.69 -4.20
CA SER A 238 -2.43 -11.58 -3.08
C SER A 238 -2.05 -10.45 -2.11
N TRP A 239 -3.04 -9.99 -1.37
CA TRP A 239 -2.92 -9.00 -0.32
C TRP A 239 -3.24 -9.64 1.05
N PRO A 240 -2.22 -10.01 1.85
CA PRO A 240 -2.39 -10.75 3.10
C PRO A 240 -3.14 -10.00 4.21
N LYS A 241 -3.38 -8.70 4.07
CA LYS A 241 -4.12 -7.90 5.08
C LYS A 241 -5.65 -8.00 4.90
N THR A 242 -6.12 -8.83 3.99
CA THR A 242 -7.55 -9.12 3.74
C THR A 242 -7.77 -10.61 3.64
N LYS A 243 -8.92 -11.10 4.10
CA LYS A 243 -9.25 -12.53 4.09
C LYS A 243 -9.34 -13.09 2.67
N ASP A 244 -9.88 -12.30 1.75
CA ASP A 244 -10.10 -12.72 0.36
C ASP A 244 -8.86 -12.51 -0.52
N GLY A 245 -7.74 -12.05 0.04
CA GLY A 245 -6.51 -11.76 -0.71
C GLY A 245 -6.60 -10.53 -1.64
N GLU A 246 -7.72 -9.80 -1.66
CA GLU A 246 -7.87 -8.62 -2.51
C GLU A 246 -7.43 -7.32 -1.85
N TYR A 247 -6.60 -6.54 -2.55
CA TYR A 247 -6.27 -5.19 -2.09
C TYR A 247 -7.50 -4.28 -2.13
N THR A 248 -7.80 -3.62 -1.01
CA THR A 248 -8.78 -2.52 -0.94
C THR A 248 -8.08 -1.24 -0.51
N VAL A 249 -8.59 -0.08 -0.91
CA VAL A 249 -8.03 1.21 -0.48
C VAL A 249 -8.05 1.32 1.05
N LYS A 250 -9.06 0.75 1.70
CA LYS A 250 -9.17 0.68 3.16
C LYS A 250 -8.06 -0.15 3.78
N SER A 251 -7.80 -1.36 3.27
CA SER A 251 -6.76 -2.25 3.82
C SER A 251 -5.35 -1.70 3.55
N GLY A 252 -5.11 -1.11 2.38
CA GLY A 252 -3.86 -0.40 2.08
C GLY A 252 -3.62 0.82 2.96
N TYR A 253 -4.65 1.65 3.16
CA TYR A 253 -4.56 2.80 4.08
C TYR A 253 -4.27 2.36 5.51
N GLN A 254 -4.92 1.28 5.98
CA GLN A 254 -4.67 0.77 7.32
C GLN A 254 -3.23 0.24 7.48
N ALA A 255 -2.72 -0.51 6.50
CA ALA A 255 -1.33 -0.97 6.51
C ALA A 255 -0.32 0.19 6.58
N LEU A 256 -0.59 1.29 5.87
CA LEU A 256 0.23 2.50 5.94
C LEU A 256 0.20 3.16 7.32
N GLN A 257 -0.99 3.23 7.95
CA GLN A 257 -1.12 3.82 9.29
C GLN A 257 -0.41 2.96 10.34
N ASP A 258 -0.60 1.64 10.29
CA ASP A 258 0.04 0.69 11.21
C ASP A 258 1.57 0.78 11.10
N TRP A 259 2.09 0.84 9.87
CA TRP A 259 3.53 1.00 9.63
C TRP A 259 4.10 2.34 10.13
N LYS A 260 3.35 3.44 9.98
CA LYS A 260 3.77 4.74 10.55
C LYS A 260 3.82 4.71 12.08
N GLU A 261 2.88 4.00 12.71
CA GLU A 261 2.87 3.83 14.15
C GLU A 261 4.07 3.03 14.65
N GLU A 262 4.38 1.90 14.00
CA GLU A 262 5.56 1.08 14.28
C GLU A 262 6.87 1.88 14.18
N GLN A 263 6.98 2.78 13.19
CA GLN A 263 8.17 3.65 13.08
C GLN A 263 8.24 4.73 14.16
N SER A 264 7.10 5.21 14.65
CA SER A 264 7.05 6.25 15.69
C SER A 264 7.28 5.72 17.10
N ASN A 265 6.97 4.44 17.34
CA ASN A 265 7.16 3.75 18.60
C ASN A 265 8.05 2.50 18.36
N PRO A 266 9.38 2.66 18.23
CA PRO A 266 10.25 1.49 18.16
C PRO A 266 10.08 0.66 19.44
N PRO A 267 10.13 -0.69 19.35
CA PRO A 267 10.04 -1.52 20.53
C PRO A 267 11.17 -1.17 21.48
N THR A 268 10.83 -0.71 22.68
CA THR A 268 11.77 -0.55 23.78
C THR A 268 12.41 -1.92 23.99
N SER A 269 13.69 -2.05 23.65
CA SER A 269 14.49 -3.22 24.00
C SER A 269 14.36 -3.44 25.50
N GLY A 270 13.66 -4.52 25.88
CA GLY A 270 13.57 -4.94 27.27
C GLY A 270 14.98 -5.16 27.78
N SER A 271 15.43 -4.28 28.67
CA SER A 271 16.59 -4.50 29.51
C SER A 271 16.28 -5.67 30.43
N THR A 272 16.67 -6.88 30.04
CA THR A 272 16.93 -7.96 30.99
C THR A 272 18.10 -7.51 31.85
N HIS A 273 17.79 -6.85 32.97
CA HIS A 273 18.72 -6.77 34.08
C HIS A 273 18.91 -8.18 34.63
N LYS A 274 20.19 -8.54 34.73
CA LYS A 274 20.74 -9.74 35.35
C LYS A 274 20.24 -9.93 36.77
#